data_AF-A0ABD0YFQ6-F1
#
_entry.id   AF-A0ABD0YFQ6-F1
#
_cell.length_a   1.000
_cell.length_b   1.000
_cell.length_c   1.000
_cell.angle_alpha   90.00
_cell.angle_beta   90.00
_cell.angle_gamma   90.00
#
_symmetry.space_group_name_H-M   'P 1'
#
loop_
_entity.id
_entity.type
_entity.pdbx_description
1 polymer ?
#
loop_
_entity_poly.entity_id
_entity_poly.type
_entity_poly.pdbx_seq_one_letter_code
_entity_poly.pdbx_strand_id
1 'polypeptide(L)'
;MVAWGIKDEPEMAIECVLSEIQPLTLRNPNGTWSDGAITIFKNTFTAKSTIAQIYSVVGNVMSVNLLLPECLNACEKSVLENSFNKILIAEGYAEQVDEPYLSRDNHMSREMAFNSPDSLHLSFAPEPIEEDIDIESPSEKECRSKVDLKGPKSPLEMSFYSVSRKSQGMDINVEWSSVNSVLLDTHPMDPHNRMLVGGFIRQNKAGDRLTLRNTTLIPGVHGLPALITMVFAPRVQLRTDSNRTHLTGAICGLGCDPQTKKPYHSENDIELTFDTKFELSDLEVVSKTRY
;
A
#
# COMPACT_ATOMS: atom_id res chain seq x y z
N MET A 1 39.04 36.88 13.84
CA MET A 1 38.72 36.46 12.46
C MET A 1 38.36 34.99 12.56
N VAL A 2 37.06 34.69 12.75
CA VAL A 2 36.60 33.30 12.91
C VAL A 2 36.69 32.67 11.53
N ALA A 3 37.58 31.69 11.38
CA ALA A 3 37.68 30.91 10.16
C ALA A 3 36.44 30.01 10.12
N TRP A 4 35.40 30.46 9.42
CA TRP A 4 34.28 29.61 9.06
C TRP A 4 34.84 28.46 8.23
N GLY A 5 34.88 27.28 8.82
CA GLY A 5 35.33 26.06 8.15
C GLY A 5 34.18 25.50 7.32
N ILE A 6 34.51 24.68 6.31
CA ILE A 6 33.53 23.94 5.50
C ILE A 6 32.58 23.08 6.37
N LYS A 7 32.93 22.81 7.64
CA LYS A 7 32.10 22.10 8.62
C LYS A 7 31.00 22.94 9.27
N ASP A 8 31.07 24.26 9.17
CA ASP A 8 30.09 25.18 9.75
C ASP A 8 28.95 25.50 8.76
N GLU A 9 29.05 25.02 7.52
CA GLU A 9 28.04 25.20 6.48
C GLU A 9 27.01 24.06 6.55
N PRO A 10 25.70 24.37 6.55
CA PRO A 10 24.67 23.34 6.61
C PRO A 10 24.72 22.44 5.38
N GLU A 11 24.25 21.21 5.53
CA GLU A 11 24.10 20.30 4.41
C GLU A 11 23.16 20.91 3.36
N MET A 12 23.71 21.15 2.16
CA MET A 12 22.99 21.81 1.07
C MET A 12 22.13 20.85 0.24
N ALA A 13 22.36 19.54 0.39
CA ALA A 13 21.58 18.50 -0.28
C ALA A 13 20.54 17.98 0.70
N ILE A 14 19.28 18.00 0.27
CA ILE A 14 18.14 17.55 1.06
C ILE A 14 17.51 16.36 0.33
N GLU A 15 17.21 15.30 1.07
CA GLU A 15 16.47 14.17 0.55
C GLU A 15 14.99 14.53 0.40
N CYS A 16 14.44 14.34 -0.80
CA CYS A 16 13.07 14.71 -1.12
C CYS A 16 12.35 13.57 -1.87
N VAL A 17 11.06 13.43 -1.61
CA VAL A 17 10.14 12.54 -2.33
C VAL A 17 8.94 13.34 -2.84
N LEU A 18 8.32 12.87 -3.92
CA LEU A 18 7.12 13.51 -4.45
C LEU A 18 5.91 13.13 -3.59
N SER A 19 5.14 14.13 -3.19
CA SER A 19 3.98 13.93 -2.31
C SER A 19 2.76 13.39 -3.07
N GLU A 20 1.94 12.61 -2.36
CA GLU A 20 0.61 12.11 -2.77
C GLU A 20 0.63 11.23 -4.04
N ILE A 21 1.80 10.74 -4.45
CA ILE A 21 1.97 9.89 -5.63
C ILE A 21 2.93 8.74 -5.38
N GLN A 22 2.73 7.65 -6.11
CA GLN A 22 3.67 6.53 -6.18
C GLN A 22 3.84 6.06 -7.63
N PRO A 23 4.91 5.30 -7.94
CA PRO A 23 5.04 4.67 -9.26
C PRO A 23 3.81 3.82 -9.56
N LEU A 24 3.33 3.87 -10.81
CA LEU A 24 2.17 3.06 -11.20
C LEU A 24 2.47 1.57 -10.99
N THR A 25 1.79 0.94 -10.02
CA THR A 25 2.04 -0.45 -9.61
C THR A 25 1.87 -1.44 -10.76
N LEU A 26 0.94 -1.16 -11.69
CA LEU A 26 0.70 -1.99 -12.88
C LEU A 26 1.92 -2.09 -13.81
N ARG A 27 2.69 -1.00 -13.95
CA ARG A 27 3.90 -0.97 -14.78
C ARG A 27 5.14 -1.39 -14.00
N ASN A 28 5.17 -1.07 -12.71
CA ASN A 28 6.34 -1.29 -11.86
C ASN A 28 5.93 -2.03 -10.57
N PRO A 29 5.74 -3.36 -10.62
CA PRO A 29 5.30 -4.14 -9.46
C PRO A 29 6.31 -4.14 -8.30
N ASN A 30 7.56 -3.76 -8.56
CA ASN A 30 8.60 -3.62 -7.55
C ASN A 30 8.56 -2.28 -6.82
N GLY A 31 7.60 -1.39 -7.12
CA GLY A 31 7.48 -0.07 -6.50
C GLY A 31 8.59 0.91 -6.91
N THR A 32 9.22 0.68 -8.07
CA THR A 32 10.30 1.54 -8.59
C THR A 32 9.79 2.45 -9.71
N TRP A 33 10.39 3.64 -9.85
CA TRP A 33 10.07 4.54 -10.95
C TRP A 33 10.60 3.99 -12.28
N SER A 34 9.74 3.97 -13.30
CA SER A 34 10.17 3.58 -14.65
C SER A 34 11.20 4.53 -15.24
N ASP A 35 12.04 4.04 -16.15
CA ASP A 35 13.03 4.86 -16.86
C ASP A 35 12.40 6.05 -17.61
N GLY A 36 11.18 5.89 -18.12
CA GLY A 36 10.42 6.96 -18.76
C GLY A 36 10.10 8.11 -17.79
N ALA A 37 9.63 7.78 -16.60
CA ALA A 37 9.36 8.76 -15.54
C ALA A 37 10.63 9.51 -15.12
N ILE A 38 11.74 8.78 -14.94
CA ILE A 38 13.05 9.34 -14.59
C ILE A 38 13.56 10.26 -15.70
N THR A 39 13.40 9.86 -16.96
CA THR A 39 13.82 10.66 -18.12
C THR A 39 13.03 11.96 -18.23
N ILE A 40 11.71 11.90 -18.02
CA ILE A 40 10.86 13.09 -18.01
C ILE A 40 11.26 14.02 -16.87
N PHE A 41 11.45 13.49 -15.66
CA PHE A 41 11.90 14.28 -14.52
C PHE A 41 13.24 14.99 -14.81
N LYS A 42 14.23 14.25 -15.32
CA LYS A 42 15.53 14.82 -15.71
C LYS A 42 15.38 15.90 -16.77
N ASN A 43 14.61 15.66 -17.83
CA ASN A 43 14.43 16.64 -18.90
C ASN A 43 13.73 17.92 -18.43
N THR A 44 12.81 17.80 -17.46
CA THR A 44 12.08 18.94 -16.92
C THR A 44 12.95 19.79 -16.01
N PHE A 45 13.70 19.19 -15.09
CA PHE A 45 14.36 19.91 -13.97
C PHE A 45 15.88 20.06 -14.09
N THR A 46 16.56 19.36 -15.00
CA THR A 46 18.02 19.48 -15.13
C THR A 46 18.42 20.91 -15.48
N ALA A 47 19.31 21.50 -14.69
CA ALA A 47 19.82 22.86 -14.84
C ALA A 47 18.73 23.95 -14.83
N LYS A 48 17.58 23.70 -14.21
CA LYS A 48 16.51 24.68 -14.01
C LYS A 48 16.21 24.87 -12.52
N SER A 49 15.75 26.06 -12.16
CA SER A 49 15.19 26.33 -10.83
C SER A 49 13.70 26.03 -10.82
N THR A 50 13.18 25.57 -9.70
CA THR A 50 11.74 25.38 -9.50
C THR A 50 11.35 25.71 -8.06
N ILE A 51 10.04 25.79 -7.82
CA ILE A 51 9.44 25.91 -6.49
C ILE A 51 8.99 24.50 -6.06
N ALA A 52 9.48 24.09 -4.89
CA ALA A 52 9.03 22.90 -4.19
C ALA A 52 8.13 23.33 -3.02
N GLN A 53 6.86 22.98 -3.07
CA GLN A 53 5.94 23.18 -1.96
C GLN A 53 6.08 22.00 -1.00
N ILE A 54 6.48 22.28 0.24
CA ILE A 54 6.67 21.24 1.26
C ILE A 54 5.30 20.80 1.78
N TYR A 55 5.00 19.51 1.64
CA TYR A 55 3.85 18.87 2.25
C TYR A 55 4.15 18.51 3.71
N SER A 56 5.21 17.72 3.93
CA SER A 56 5.63 17.25 5.26
C SER A 56 7.14 17.02 5.33
N VAL A 57 7.67 16.84 6.54
CA VAL A 57 9.06 16.44 6.80
C VAL A 57 9.05 15.35 7.87
N VAL A 58 9.50 14.14 7.52
CA VAL A 58 9.54 12.96 8.41
C VAL A 58 10.90 12.29 8.25
N GLY A 59 11.59 11.97 9.35
CA GLY A 59 12.87 11.26 9.28
C GLY A 59 13.92 11.91 8.38
N ASN A 60 14.00 13.25 8.36
CA ASN A 60 14.88 14.05 7.49
C ASN A 60 14.59 13.97 5.98
N VAL A 61 13.47 13.37 5.57
CA VAL A 61 13.01 13.34 4.17
C VAL A 61 11.85 14.33 3.99
N MET A 62 11.94 15.18 2.97
CA MET A 62 10.86 16.12 2.64
C MET A 62 9.91 15.54 1.60
N SER A 63 8.63 15.43 1.93
CA SER A 63 7.58 15.16 0.95
C SER A 63 7.17 16.47 0.28
N VAL A 64 7.31 16.57 -1.04
CA VAL A 64 7.15 17.84 -1.78
C VAL A 64 6.26 17.71 -3.01
N ASN A 65 5.55 18.79 -3.29
CA ASN A 65 4.86 19.01 -4.55
C ASN A 65 5.72 19.94 -5.42
N LEU A 66 6.21 19.44 -6.55
CA LEU A 66 7.06 20.20 -7.46
C LEU A 66 6.23 20.91 -8.51
N LEU A 67 6.46 22.22 -8.65
CA LEU A 67 5.89 23.00 -9.73
C LEU A 67 6.74 22.88 -10.99
N LEU A 68 6.14 23.10 -12.14
CA LEU A 68 6.90 23.22 -13.38
C LEU A 68 7.78 24.49 -13.37
N PRO A 69 9.03 24.43 -13.87
CA PRO A 69 9.93 25.58 -13.95
C PRO A 69 9.35 26.76 -14.74
N GLU A 70 8.49 26.48 -15.72
CA GLU A 70 7.82 27.50 -16.54
C GLU A 70 6.83 28.35 -15.71
N CYS A 71 6.42 27.88 -14.53
CA CYS A 71 5.45 28.52 -13.65
C CYS A 71 6.05 29.44 -12.58
N LEU A 72 7.38 29.65 -12.59
CA LEU A 72 8.07 30.54 -11.62
C LEU A 72 7.50 31.98 -11.59
N ASN A 73 6.89 32.43 -12.68
CA ASN A 73 6.30 33.78 -12.82
C ASN A 73 4.76 33.78 -12.87
N ALA A 74 4.11 32.62 -12.66
CA ALA A 74 2.67 32.48 -12.82
C ALA A 74 1.92 32.77 -11.51
N CYS A 75 0.71 33.33 -11.62
CA CYS A 75 -0.12 33.77 -10.49
C CYS A 75 -0.66 32.58 -9.67
N GLU A 76 -0.85 32.76 -8.36
CA GLU A 76 -1.15 31.72 -7.33
C GLU A 76 -2.26 30.72 -7.72
N LYS A 77 -3.27 31.12 -8.49
CA LYS A 77 -4.39 30.24 -8.87
C LYS A 77 -4.07 29.22 -9.97
N SER A 78 -3.01 29.42 -10.76
CA SER A 78 -2.55 28.48 -11.80
C SER A 78 -1.54 27.45 -11.28
N VAL A 79 -1.16 27.55 -10.01
CA VAL A 79 -0.06 26.80 -9.40
C VAL A 79 -0.45 25.34 -9.10
N LEU A 80 -1.69 25.08 -8.68
CA LEU A 80 -2.13 23.72 -8.34
C LEU A 80 -2.40 22.83 -9.57
N GLU A 81 -2.69 23.39 -10.74
CA GLU A 81 -2.91 22.61 -11.96
C GLU A 81 -1.60 22.22 -12.66
N ASN A 82 -0.51 22.95 -12.38
CA ASN A 82 0.80 22.77 -13.01
C ASN A 82 1.80 21.99 -12.15
N SER A 83 1.31 21.14 -11.24
CA SER A 83 2.22 20.26 -10.50
C SER A 83 2.77 19.15 -11.37
N PHE A 84 4.06 18.90 -11.24
CA PHE A 84 4.72 17.78 -11.89
C PHE A 84 4.12 16.43 -11.47
N ASN A 85 3.65 16.33 -10.22
CA ASN A 85 2.97 15.15 -9.69
C ASN A 85 1.75 14.79 -10.54
N LYS A 86 0.93 15.79 -10.91
CA LYS A 86 -0.24 15.59 -11.80
C LYS A 86 0.14 15.18 -13.22
N ILE A 87 1.26 15.69 -13.72
CA ILE A 87 1.78 15.31 -15.05
C ILE A 87 2.17 13.83 -15.08
N LEU A 88 2.86 13.36 -14.04
CA LEU A 88 3.20 11.93 -13.95
C LEU A 88 1.97 11.03 -13.89
N ILE A 89 0.90 11.47 -13.21
CA ILE A 89 -0.38 10.75 -13.18
C ILE A 89 -1.03 10.75 -14.57
N ALA A 90 -1.13 11.93 -15.20
CA ALA A 90 -1.79 12.08 -16.51
C ALA A 90 -1.08 11.28 -17.64
N GLU A 91 0.25 11.20 -17.59
CA GLU A 91 1.07 10.42 -18.52
C GLU A 91 1.12 8.91 -18.18
N GLY A 92 0.47 8.48 -17.09
CA GLY A 92 0.41 7.08 -16.67
C GLY A 92 1.74 6.51 -16.17
N TYR A 93 2.58 7.36 -15.56
CA TYR A 93 3.80 6.95 -14.87
C TYR A 93 3.62 6.83 -13.35
N ALA A 94 2.66 7.56 -12.79
CA ALA A 94 2.32 7.53 -11.37
C ALA A 94 0.83 7.23 -11.16
N GLU A 95 0.50 6.81 -9.93
CA GLU A 95 -0.86 6.78 -9.42
C GLU A 95 -0.96 7.64 -8.15
N GLN A 96 -2.17 8.15 -7.89
CA GLN A 96 -2.43 8.96 -6.69
C GLN A 96 -2.55 8.04 -5.48
N VAL A 97 -1.85 8.38 -4.39
CA VAL A 97 -1.85 7.61 -3.15
C VAL A 97 -1.96 8.55 -1.95
N ASP A 98 -2.59 8.07 -0.88
CA ASP A 98 -2.61 8.79 0.38
C ASP A 98 -1.23 8.78 1.05
N GLU A 99 -0.85 9.93 1.62
CA GLU A 99 0.39 10.06 2.38
C GLU A 99 0.36 9.19 3.66
N PRO A 100 1.53 8.66 4.08
CA PRO A 100 1.62 7.85 5.28
C PRO A 100 1.24 8.64 6.53
N TYR A 101 0.85 7.93 7.58
CA TYR A 101 0.32 8.52 8.81
C TYR A 101 1.20 9.64 9.38
N LEU A 102 2.51 9.40 9.54
CA LEU A 102 3.45 10.39 10.09
C LEU A 102 3.56 11.64 9.19
N SER A 103 3.53 11.45 7.88
CA SER A 103 3.54 12.56 6.90
C SER A 103 2.29 13.41 7.03
N ARG A 104 1.10 12.78 7.16
CA ARG A 104 -0.17 13.49 7.35
C ARG A 104 -0.24 14.23 8.68
N ASP A 105 0.23 13.63 9.76
CA ASP A 105 0.24 14.25 11.09
C ASP A 105 1.17 15.48 11.11
N ASN A 106 2.34 15.35 10.49
CA ASN A 106 3.27 16.47 10.30
C ASN A 106 2.66 17.57 9.44
N HIS A 107 2.05 17.22 8.31
CA HIS A 107 1.37 18.17 7.42
C HIS A 107 0.26 18.93 8.17
N MET A 108 -0.60 18.22 8.90
CA MET A 108 -1.67 18.82 9.70
C MET A 108 -1.13 19.78 10.76
N SER A 109 -0.05 19.39 11.45
CA SER A 109 0.62 20.26 12.42
C SER A 109 1.19 21.52 11.77
N ARG A 110 1.75 21.41 10.55
CA ARG A 110 2.25 22.56 9.78
C ARG A 110 1.12 23.49 9.33
N GLU A 111 -0.01 22.94 8.87
CA GLU A 111 -1.19 23.74 8.52
C GLU A 111 -1.78 24.47 9.73
N MET A 112 -1.87 23.80 10.89
CA MET A 112 -2.30 24.43 12.13
C MET A 112 -1.36 25.58 12.53
N ALA A 113 -0.05 25.37 12.44
CA ALA A 113 0.97 26.39 12.72
C ALA A 113 0.85 27.60 11.77
N PHE A 114 0.60 27.36 10.49
CA PHE A 114 0.41 28.43 9.50
C PHE A 114 -0.83 29.28 9.79
N ASN A 115 -1.93 28.63 10.19
CA ASN A 115 -3.21 29.29 10.46
C ASN A 115 -3.29 29.94 11.85
N SER A 116 -2.55 29.44 12.85
CA SER A 116 -2.56 29.95 14.22
C SER A 116 -1.17 29.84 14.89
N PRO A 117 -0.28 30.83 14.70
CA PRO A 117 1.08 30.78 15.22
C PRO A 117 1.17 30.75 16.76
N ASP A 118 0.14 31.21 17.48
CA ASP A 118 0.13 31.19 18.95
C ASP A 118 -0.12 29.78 19.54
N SER A 119 -0.53 28.81 18.73
CA SER A 119 -0.80 27.42 19.15
C SER A 119 0.45 26.51 19.18
N LEU A 120 1.63 27.05 18.83
CA LEU A 120 2.89 26.35 18.57
C LEU A 120 3.55 25.64 19.76
N HIS A 121 3.08 25.85 20.99
CA HIS A 121 3.83 25.42 22.17
C HIS A 121 3.77 23.92 22.49
N LEU A 122 2.98 23.12 21.73
CA LEU A 122 2.70 21.73 22.08
C LEU A 122 2.99 20.67 21.00
N SER A 123 3.28 21.04 19.75
CA SER A 123 3.30 20.10 18.61
C SER A 123 4.65 19.92 17.91
N PHE A 124 5.61 20.80 18.14
CA PHE A 124 7.01 20.61 17.70
C PHE A 124 7.83 20.01 18.85
N ALA A 125 7.40 18.86 19.38
CA ALA A 125 8.38 17.99 19.99
C ALA A 125 9.26 17.50 18.83
N PRO A 126 10.58 17.75 18.82
CA PRO A 126 11.44 17.04 17.90
C PRO A 126 11.12 15.55 18.08
N GLU A 127 10.85 14.84 16.97
CA GLU A 127 10.85 13.38 17.02
C GLU A 127 12.10 13.01 17.84
N PRO A 128 11.96 12.29 18.97
CA PRO A 128 13.13 11.88 19.70
C PRO A 128 13.97 11.17 18.65
N ILE A 129 15.13 11.75 18.35
CA ILE A 129 16.21 11.02 17.73
C ILE A 129 16.28 9.80 18.63
N GLU A 130 15.92 8.63 18.09
CA GLU A 130 16.18 7.37 18.75
C GLU A 130 17.71 7.28 18.78
N GLU A 131 18.32 8.02 19.70
CA GLU A 131 19.64 7.71 20.19
C GLU A 131 19.45 6.29 20.70
N ASP A 132 20.02 5.33 19.98
CA ASP A 132 20.10 3.94 20.42
C ASP A 132 20.59 3.96 21.86
N ILE A 133 19.64 3.87 22.80
CA ILE A 133 19.97 3.80 24.21
C ILE A 133 20.55 2.41 24.34
N ASP A 134 21.88 2.34 24.30
CA ASP A 134 22.62 1.10 24.44
C ASP A 134 22.51 0.67 25.91
N ILE A 135 21.38 0.04 26.23
CA ILE A 135 21.10 -0.48 27.57
C ILE A 135 21.91 -1.76 27.73
N GLU A 136 22.94 -1.69 28.56
CA GLU A 136 23.74 -2.86 28.91
C GLU A 136 22.83 -3.94 29.54
N SER A 137 22.91 -5.16 29.01
CA SER A 137 22.10 -6.28 29.49
C SER A 137 22.46 -6.60 30.96
N PRO A 138 21.47 -6.84 31.84
CA PRO A 138 21.73 -7.13 33.25
C PRO A 138 22.54 -8.42 33.43
N SER A 139 23.34 -8.48 34.50
CA SER A 139 24.14 -9.66 34.80
C SER A 139 23.29 -10.83 35.30
N GLU A 140 23.76 -12.07 35.13
CA GLU A 140 23.01 -13.28 35.53
C GLU A 140 22.65 -13.29 37.03
N LYS A 141 23.45 -12.62 37.87
CA LYS A 141 23.19 -12.47 39.32
C LYS A 141 22.03 -11.52 39.63
N GLU A 142 21.70 -10.63 38.70
CA GLU A 142 20.61 -9.65 38.82
C GLU A 142 19.29 -10.18 38.24
N CYS A 143 19.35 -11.23 37.43
CA CYS A 143 18.19 -11.93 36.87
C CYS A 143 17.49 -12.80 37.93
N ARG A 144 16.42 -12.26 38.54
CA ARG A 144 15.66 -12.94 39.63
C ARG A 144 14.55 -13.86 39.15
N SER A 145 14.14 -13.74 37.89
CA SER A 145 13.03 -14.52 37.33
C SER A 145 13.26 -14.80 35.85
N LYS A 146 12.69 -15.91 35.39
CA LYS A 146 12.59 -16.24 33.96
C LYS A 146 11.17 -15.93 33.51
N VAL A 147 11.04 -15.16 32.45
CA VAL A 147 9.75 -14.81 31.84
C VAL A 147 9.81 -15.21 30.38
N ASP A 148 8.76 -15.90 29.92
CA ASP A 148 8.59 -16.16 28.50
C ASP A 148 8.06 -14.87 27.85
N LEU A 149 8.93 -14.20 27.11
CA LEU A 149 8.56 -13.00 26.37
C LEU A 149 7.61 -13.40 25.24
N LYS A 150 6.46 -12.73 25.18
CA LYS A 150 5.61 -12.76 24.00
C LYS A 150 6.07 -11.64 23.09
N GLY A 151 6.38 -12.01 21.86
CA GLY A 151 7.03 -11.14 20.89
C GLY A 151 6.28 -9.82 20.66
N PRO A 152 6.97 -8.83 20.08
CA PRO A 152 6.38 -7.53 19.80
C PRO A 152 5.15 -7.74 18.90
N LYS A 153 4.00 -7.25 19.34
CA LYS A 153 2.78 -7.22 18.54
C LYS A 153 2.73 -5.88 17.84
N SER A 154 2.71 -5.89 16.52
CA SER A 154 2.47 -4.68 15.74
C SER A 154 0.97 -4.53 15.49
N PRO A 155 0.38 -3.34 15.69
CA PRO A 155 -0.99 -3.08 15.26
C PRO A 155 -1.14 -3.14 13.73
N LEU A 156 -0.03 -3.09 12.99
CA LEU A 156 0.00 -3.23 11.53
C LEU A 156 0.08 -4.69 11.08
N GLU A 157 0.10 -5.66 11.99
CA GLU A 157 0.14 -7.07 11.62
C GLU A 157 -1.14 -7.49 10.89
N MET A 158 -0.99 -7.98 9.66
CA MET A 158 -2.08 -8.38 8.79
C MET A 158 -2.72 -9.69 9.27
N SER A 159 -4.05 -9.71 9.29
CA SER A 159 -4.84 -10.91 9.50
C SER A 159 -5.48 -11.38 8.19
N PHE A 160 -5.58 -12.69 8.01
CA PHE A 160 -6.14 -13.30 6.81
C PHE A 160 -7.47 -13.98 7.09
N TYR A 161 -8.37 -13.90 6.13
CA TYR A 161 -9.63 -14.63 6.12
C TYR A 161 -9.75 -15.45 4.83
N SER A 162 -10.53 -16.53 4.88
CA SER A 162 -10.70 -17.39 3.72
C SER A 162 -11.82 -16.88 2.82
N VAL A 163 -11.65 -17.05 1.51
CA VAL A 163 -12.61 -16.62 0.48
C VAL A 163 -13.54 -17.74 0.02
N SER A 164 -13.25 -19.01 0.33
CA SER A 164 -14.12 -20.13 -0.07
C SER A 164 -15.19 -20.41 0.97
N ARG A 165 -16.39 -20.75 0.52
CA ARG A 165 -17.56 -20.98 1.38
C ARG A 165 -17.32 -22.05 2.45
N LYS A 166 -16.63 -23.13 2.11
CA LYS A 166 -16.30 -24.24 3.02
C LYS A 166 -15.45 -23.81 4.20
N SER A 167 -14.63 -22.78 4.04
CA SER A 167 -13.68 -22.32 5.06
C SER A 167 -13.97 -20.93 5.61
N GLN A 168 -15.17 -20.43 5.31
CA GLN A 168 -15.64 -19.18 5.86
C GLN A 168 -15.75 -19.27 7.38
N GLY A 169 -15.13 -18.31 8.08
CA GLY A 169 -15.11 -18.27 9.54
C GLY A 169 -14.11 -19.21 10.22
N MET A 170 -13.26 -19.92 9.46
CA MET A 170 -12.14 -20.67 10.03
C MET A 170 -10.97 -19.74 10.36
N ASP A 171 -10.26 -20.05 11.44
CA ASP A 171 -9.03 -19.35 11.82
C ASP A 171 -7.90 -19.68 10.84
N ILE A 172 -7.22 -18.64 10.34
CA ILE A 172 -6.09 -18.80 9.43
C ILE A 172 -4.78 -18.66 10.21
N ASN A 173 -3.94 -19.69 10.13
CA ASN A 173 -2.62 -19.71 10.70
C ASN A 173 -1.57 -19.92 9.61
N VAL A 174 -0.75 -18.92 9.33
CA VAL A 174 0.42 -19.11 8.47
C VAL A 174 1.53 -19.76 9.29
N GLU A 175 2.11 -20.85 8.79
CA GLU A 175 3.17 -21.56 9.51
C GLU A 175 4.44 -20.72 9.58
N TRP A 176 5.12 -20.74 10.74
CA TRP A 176 6.40 -20.04 10.99
C TRP A 176 7.53 -20.39 10.01
N SER A 177 7.43 -21.55 9.36
CA SER A 177 8.35 -21.98 8.30
C SER A 177 8.16 -21.22 6.98
N SER A 178 7.05 -20.50 6.83
CA SER A 178 6.70 -19.77 5.63
C SER A 178 7.29 -18.35 5.67
N VAL A 179 7.72 -17.85 4.52
CA VAL A 179 8.31 -16.51 4.39
C VAL A 179 7.36 -15.39 4.85
N ASN A 180 6.04 -15.61 4.68
CA ASN A 180 5.00 -14.66 5.07
C ASN A 180 4.32 -15.03 6.39
N SER A 181 5.04 -15.59 7.36
CA SER A 181 4.48 -16.00 8.67
C SER A 181 4.02 -14.82 9.52
N VAL A 182 4.69 -13.67 9.37
CA VAL A 182 4.30 -12.38 9.94
C VAL A 182 4.35 -11.38 8.79
N LEU A 183 3.22 -10.70 8.54
CA LEU A 183 3.12 -9.68 7.50
C LEU A 183 2.64 -8.39 8.14
N LEU A 184 3.31 -7.29 7.82
CA LEU A 184 2.90 -5.96 8.24
C LEU A 184 2.24 -5.25 7.06
N ASP A 185 1.15 -4.55 7.33
CA ASP A 185 0.53 -3.69 6.34
C ASP A 185 1.31 -2.39 6.22
N THR A 186 1.97 -2.22 5.08
CA THR A 186 2.70 -0.99 4.74
C THR A 186 1.77 0.14 4.31
N HIS A 187 0.53 -0.16 3.92
CA HIS A 187 -0.45 0.82 3.46
C HIS A 187 -1.82 0.57 4.12
N PRO A 188 -1.93 0.74 5.45
CA PRO A 188 -3.17 0.46 6.19
C PRO A 188 -4.35 1.37 5.81
N MET A 189 -4.07 2.45 5.06
CA MET A 189 -5.10 3.37 4.54
C MET A 189 -5.67 2.91 3.20
N ASP A 190 -5.04 1.94 2.53
CA ASP A 190 -5.52 1.38 1.27
C ASP A 190 -6.70 0.42 1.54
N PRO A 191 -7.93 0.71 1.07
CA PRO A 191 -9.10 -0.13 1.32
C PRO A 191 -9.13 -1.41 0.46
N HIS A 192 -8.22 -1.58 -0.49
CA HIS A 192 -8.26 -2.70 -1.43
C HIS A 192 -7.74 -4.00 -0.81
N ASN A 193 -8.32 -5.12 -1.26
CA ASN A 193 -7.97 -6.43 -0.73
C ASN A 193 -6.61 -6.89 -1.25
N ARG A 194 -5.86 -7.57 -0.38
CA ARG A 194 -4.65 -8.31 -0.75
C ARG A 194 -4.92 -9.80 -0.70
N MET A 195 -4.22 -10.56 -1.55
CA MET A 195 -4.38 -12.01 -1.63
C MET A 195 -3.09 -12.71 -1.17
N LEU A 196 -3.25 -13.65 -0.24
CA LEU A 196 -2.19 -14.60 0.14
C LEU A 196 -2.52 -15.97 -0.43
N VAL A 197 -1.60 -16.54 -1.20
CA VAL A 197 -1.74 -17.88 -1.77
C VAL A 197 -0.84 -18.85 -1.01
N GLY A 198 -1.42 -19.89 -0.43
CA GLY A 198 -0.67 -20.99 0.17
C GLY A 198 -0.39 -22.09 -0.83
N GLY A 199 0.87 -22.52 -0.95
CA GLY A 199 1.23 -23.70 -1.73
C GLY A 199 0.68 -25.00 -1.12
N PHE A 200 0.54 -25.05 0.21
CA PHE A 200 -0.13 -26.13 0.90
C PHE A 200 -1.09 -25.60 1.96
N ILE A 201 -2.31 -26.14 1.99
CA ILE A 201 -3.35 -25.79 2.95
C ILE A 201 -3.75 -27.06 3.71
N ARG A 202 -3.68 -27.00 5.04
CA ARG A 202 -4.07 -28.11 5.91
C ARG A 202 -5.18 -27.67 6.85
N GLN A 203 -6.30 -28.37 6.83
CA GLN A 203 -7.33 -28.23 7.84
C GLN A 203 -7.00 -29.09 9.06
N ASN A 204 -7.25 -28.58 10.26
CA ASN A 204 -7.12 -29.37 11.47
C ASN A 204 -8.28 -30.39 11.61
N LYS A 205 -8.19 -31.29 12.59
CA LYS A 205 -9.21 -32.33 12.80
C LYS A 205 -10.55 -31.79 13.27
N ALA A 206 -10.56 -30.69 14.04
CA ALA A 206 -11.77 -30.04 14.53
C ALA A 206 -12.52 -29.29 13.42
N GLY A 207 -11.81 -28.96 12.34
CA GLY A 207 -12.37 -28.28 11.18
C GLY A 207 -12.45 -26.76 11.32
N ASP A 208 -12.01 -26.18 12.42
CA ASP A 208 -12.10 -24.74 12.72
C ASP A 208 -10.85 -23.94 12.33
N ARG A 209 -9.73 -24.61 11.99
CA ARG A 209 -8.46 -23.95 11.67
C ARG A 209 -7.83 -24.42 10.36
N LEU A 210 -7.42 -23.47 9.54
CA LEU A 210 -6.59 -23.67 8.35
C LEU A 210 -5.15 -23.27 8.62
N THR A 211 -4.21 -24.15 8.26
CA THR A 211 -2.77 -23.88 8.33
C THR A 211 -2.20 -23.79 6.93
N LEU A 212 -1.60 -22.64 6.59
CA LEU A 212 -1.01 -22.36 5.29
C LEU A 212 0.51 -22.50 5.36
N ARG A 213 1.10 -23.11 4.32
CA ARG A 213 2.56 -23.26 4.15
C ARG A 213 2.96 -22.85 2.74
N ASN A 214 4.24 -22.51 2.57
CA ASN A 214 4.81 -22.02 1.30
C ASN A 214 3.93 -20.92 0.71
N THR A 215 3.71 -19.88 1.51
CA THR A 215 2.80 -18.80 1.16
C THR A 215 3.50 -17.76 0.29
N THR A 216 2.75 -17.22 -0.68
CA THR A 216 3.16 -16.09 -1.53
C THR A 216 2.13 -14.99 -1.39
N LEU A 217 2.59 -13.79 -1.02
CA LEU A 217 1.76 -12.59 -1.05
C LEU A 217 1.70 -12.09 -2.49
N ILE A 218 0.49 -12.01 -3.04
CA ILE A 218 0.27 -11.46 -4.37
C ILE A 218 0.50 -9.94 -4.33
N PRO A 219 1.13 -9.34 -5.36
CA PRO A 219 1.31 -7.90 -5.43
C PRO A 219 0.00 -7.15 -5.19
N GLY A 220 0.07 -6.03 -4.48
CA GLY A 220 -1.08 -5.19 -4.10
C GLY A 220 -1.69 -4.39 -5.24
N VAL A 221 -1.83 -4.98 -6.43
CA VAL A 221 -2.52 -4.34 -7.57
C VAL A 221 -4.03 -4.40 -7.31
N HIS A 222 -4.68 -3.25 -7.36
CA HIS A 222 -6.13 -3.14 -7.14
C HIS A 222 -6.92 -4.01 -8.13
N GLY A 223 -7.91 -4.75 -7.64
CA GLY A 223 -8.71 -5.69 -8.43
C GLY A 223 -7.98 -6.98 -8.87
N LEU A 224 -6.67 -7.11 -8.67
CA LEU A 224 -5.92 -8.31 -9.07
C LEU A 224 -6.42 -9.61 -8.40
N PRO A 225 -6.77 -9.63 -7.09
CA PRO A 225 -7.35 -10.83 -6.48
C PRO A 225 -8.62 -11.31 -7.19
N ALA A 226 -9.46 -10.37 -7.63
CA ALA A 226 -10.68 -10.68 -8.36
C ALA A 226 -10.38 -11.23 -9.76
N LEU A 227 -9.45 -10.59 -10.48
CA LEU A 227 -9.00 -11.04 -11.80
C LEU A 227 -8.41 -12.45 -11.76
N ILE A 228 -7.48 -12.72 -10.84
CA ILE A 228 -6.86 -14.04 -10.68
C ILE A 228 -7.94 -15.09 -10.48
N THR A 229 -8.86 -14.86 -9.54
CA THR A 229 -9.92 -15.82 -9.23
C THR A 229 -10.83 -16.05 -10.45
N MET A 230 -11.21 -15.01 -11.19
CA MET A 230 -12.07 -15.14 -12.38
C MET A 230 -11.37 -15.83 -13.56
N VAL A 231 -10.06 -15.60 -13.75
CA VAL A 231 -9.26 -16.22 -14.81
C VAL A 231 -9.11 -17.72 -14.56
N PHE A 232 -8.84 -18.13 -13.32
CA PHE A 232 -8.64 -19.54 -12.98
C PHE A 232 -9.95 -20.31 -12.70
N ALA A 233 -11.09 -19.64 -12.57
CA ALA A 233 -12.37 -20.30 -12.32
C ALA A 233 -13.03 -20.84 -13.60
N PRO A 234 -13.40 -22.14 -13.66
CA PRO A 234 -14.10 -22.70 -14.83
C PRO A 234 -15.44 -22.06 -15.14
N ARG A 235 -16.18 -21.60 -14.13
CA ARG A 235 -17.43 -20.87 -14.29
C ARG A 235 -17.43 -19.67 -13.36
N VAL A 236 -17.86 -18.54 -13.90
CA VAL A 236 -17.95 -17.26 -13.19
C VAL A 236 -19.37 -16.75 -13.37
N GLN A 237 -20.01 -16.37 -12.27
CA GLN A 237 -21.31 -15.72 -12.25
C GLN A 237 -21.14 -14.33 -11.65
N LEU A 238 -21.38 -13.29 -12.46
CA LEU A 238 -21.23 -11.90 -12.04
C LEU A 238 -22.40 -11.46 -11.18
N ARG A 239 -22.13 -10.56 -10.24
CA ARG A 239 -23.12 -9.84 -9.44
C ARG A 239 -23.11 -8.38 -9.85
N THR A 240 -24.30 -7.81 -9.95
CA THR A 240 -24.50 -6.40 -10.24
C THR A 240 -25.19 -5.72 -9.07
N ASP A 241 -25.17 -4.40 -9.06
CA ASP A 241 -26.07 -3.61 -8.24
C ASP A 241 -27.55 -3.83 -8.66
N SER A 242 -28.47 -3.37 -7.82
CA SER A 242 -29.92 -3.49 -8.06
C SER A 242 -30.35 -2.85 -9.38
N ASN A 243 -29.66 -1.79 -9.81
CA ASN A 243 -29.96 -1.07 -11.05
C ASN A 243 -29.23 -1.64 -12.28
N ARG A 244 -28.39 -2.67 -12.11
CA ARG A 244 -27.56 -3.30 -13.17
C ARG A 244 -26.66 -2.32 -13.92
N THR A 245 -26.22 -1.29 -13.23
CA THR A 245 -25.32 -0.26 -13.76
C THR A 245 -23.86 -0.62 -13.55
N HIS A 246 -23.53 -1.32 -12.46
CA HIS A 246 -22.15 -1.64 -12.12
C HIS A 246 -22.02 -3.07 -11.60
N LEU A 247 -20.85 -3.68 -11.87
CA LEU A 247 -20.47 -4.96 -11.31
C LEU A 247 -20.04 -4.78 -9.85
N THR A 248 -20.60 -5.59 -8.95
CA THR A 248 -20.35 -5.51 -7.51
C THR A 248 -19.53 -6.69 -6.99
N GLY A 249 -19.43 -7.77 -7.77
CA GLY A 249 -18.70 -8.96 -7.36
C GLY A 249 -18.90 -10.13 -8.32
N ALA A 250 -18.41 -11.29 -7.91
CA ALA A 250 -18.56 -12.53 -8.67
C ALA A 250 -18.59 -13.77 -7.76
N ILE A 251 -19.29 -14.80 -8.21
CA ILE A 251 -19.20 -16.15 -7.69
C ILE A 251 -18.38 -16.98 -8.67
N CYS A 252 -17.28 -17.53 -8.20
CA CYS A 252 -16.30 -18.26 -8.99
C CYS A 252 -16.24 -19.72 -8.52
N GLY A 253 -16.34 -20.67 -9.45
CA GLY A 253 -16.33 -22.09 -9.10
C GLY A 253 -16.36 -23.02 -10.31
N LEU A 254 -16.71 -24.28 -10.06
CA LEU A 254 -16.80 -25.32 -11.10
C LEU A 254 -18.10 -25.24 -11.91
N GLY A 255 -19.09 -24.50 -11.42
CA GLY A 255 -20.40 -24.35 -12.03
C GLY A 255 -21.39 -25.43 -11.62
N CYS A 256 -22.36 -25.69 -12.49
CA CYS A 256 -23.46 -26.60 -12.23
C CYS A 256 -23.60 -27.68 -13.30
N ASP A 257 -24.22 -28.77 -12.90
CA ASP A 257 -24.68 -29.83 -13.80
C ASP A 257 -25.68 -29.25 -14.82
N PRO A 258 -25.43 -29.40 -16.13
CA PRO A 258 -26.32 -28.88 -17.18
C PRO A 258 -27.77 -29.36 -17.09
N GLN A 259 -28.00 -30.60 -16.64
CA GLN A 259 -29.32 -31.24 -16.59
C GLN A 259 -30.04 -30.91 -15.28
N THR A 260 -29.39 -31.14 -14.14
CA THR A 260 -30.03 -30.98 -12.82
C THR A 260 -29.98 -29.54 -12.31
N LYS A 261 -29.16 -28.67 -12.94
CA LYS A 261 -28.86 -27.29 -12.50
C LYS A 261 -28.29 -27.19 -11.09
N LYS A 262 -27.84 -28.31 -10.50
CA LYS A 262 -27.21 -28.33 -9.18
C LYS A 262 -25.72 -27.99 -9.29
N PRO A 263 -25.16 -27.20 -8.36
CA PRO A 263 -23.74 -26.90 -8.35
C PRO A 263 -22.92 -28.18 -8.13
N TYR A 264 -21.79 -28.32 -8.82
CA TYR A 264 -20.92 -29.49 -8.66
C TYR A 264 -20.32 -29.55 -7.24
N HIS A 265 -19.81 -28.42 -6.75
CA HIS A 265 -19.20 -28.30 -5.42
C HIS A 265 -19.44 -26.90 -4.85
N SER A 266 -20.67 -26.60 -4.45
CA SER A 266 -21.03 -25.27 -3.93
C SER A 266 -20.26 -24.86 -2.68
N GLU A 267 -19.79 -25.83 -1.90
CA GLU A 267 -18.94 -25.59 -0.74
C GLU A 267 -17.57 -25.00 -1.12
N ASN A 268 -17.06 -25.29 -2.31
CA ASN A 268 -15.77 -24.79 -2.77
C ASN A 268 -15.89 -23.52 -3.62
N ASP A 269 -17.11 -23.02 -3.83
CA ASP A 269 -17.33 -21.77 -4.55
C ASP A 269 -16.73 -20.61 -3.75
N ILE A 270 -16.10 -19.69 -4.48
CA ILE A 270 -15.49 -18.47 -3.96
C ILE A 270 -16.41 -17.31 -4.28
N GLU A 271 -16.77 -16.56 -3.25
CA GLU A 271 -17.59 -15.36 -3.38
C GLU A 271 -16.70 -14.13 -3.18
N LEU A 272 -16.62 -13.30 -4.23
CA LEU A 272 -15.80 -12.11 -4.25
C LEU A 272 -16.67 -10.86 -4.33
N THR A 273 -16.30 -9.86 -3.53
CA THR A 273 -16.75 -8.48 -3.69
C THR A 273 -15.67 -7.72 -4.47
N PHE A 274 -16.07 -6.94 -5.46
CA PHE A 274 -15.11 -6.12 -6.19
C PHE A 274 -14.81 -4.84 -5.40
N ASP A 275 -13.53 -4.62 -5.14
CA ASP A 275 -12.96 -3.39 -4.55
C ASP A 275 -12.58 -2.36 -5.62
N THR A 276 -12.53 -2.77 -6.88
CA THR A 276 -12.27 -1.91 -8.05
C THR A 276 -13.41 -2.01 -9.06
N LYS A 277 -13.60 -0.94 -9.85
CA LYS A 277 -14.60 -0.93 -10.92
C LYS A 277 -14.13 -1.82 -12.08
N PHE A 278 -14.94 -2.80 -12.43
CA PHE A 278 -14.74 -3.63 -13.61
C PHE A 278 -15.74 -3.25 -14.70
N GLU A 279 -15.24 -3.12 -15.92
CA GLU A 279 -16.04 -2.92 -17.12
C GLU A 279 -16.28 -4.25 -17.86
N LEU A 280 -17.24 -4.25 -18.79
CA LEU A 280 -17.51 -5.43 -19.63
C LEU A 280 -16.33 -5.76 -20.55
N SER A 281 -15.59 -4.74 -20.97
CA SER A 281 -14.34 -4.87 -21.75
C SER A 281 -13.29 -5.71 -21.00
N ASP A 282 -13.14 -5.50 -19.69
CA ASP A 282 -12.21 -6.28 -18.86
C ASP A 282 -12.61 -7.76 -18.81
N LEU A 283 -13.92 -8.03 -18.74
CA LEU A 283 -14.45 -9.40 -18.73
C LEU A 283 -14.28 -10.12 -20.06
N GLU A 284 -14.31 -9.40 -21.17
CA GLU A 284 -13.96 -9.96 -22.47
C GLU A 284 -12.50 -10.39 -22.51
N VAL A 285 -11.58 -9.60 -21.93
CA VAL A 285 -10.17 -9.96 -21.82
C VAL A 285 -9.97 -11.18 -20.93
N VAL A 286 -10.68 -11.26 -19.80
CA VAL A 286 -10.67 -12.45 -18.94
C VAL A 286 -11.16 -13.67 -19.73
N SER A 287 -12.23 -13.53 -20.50
CA SER A 287 -12.79 -14.62 -21.30
C SER A 287 -11.84 -15.07 -22.42
N LYS A 288 -11.15 -14.14 -23.08
CA LYS A 288 -10.13 -14.41 -24.11
C LYS A 288 -8.85 -15.04 -23.54
N THR A 289 -8.51 -14.75 -22.29
CA THR A 289 -7.34 -15.37 -21.63
C THR A 289 -7.63 -16.84 -21.28
N ARG A 290 -8.91 -17.21 -21.11
CA ARG A 290 -9.34 -18.54 -20.68
C ARG A 290 -9.49 -19.55 -21.82
N TYR A 291 -9.70 -19.09 -23.06
CA TYR A 291 -9.98 -19.91 -24.25
C TYR A 291 -9.21 -19.39 -25.46
#